data_AF-B0P700-F1
#
_entry.id   AF-B0P700-F1
#
_cell.length_a   1.000
_cell.length_b   1.000
_cell.length_c   1.000
_cell.angle_alpha   90.00
_cell.angle_beta   90.00
_cell.angle_gamma   90.00
#
_symmetry.space_group_name_H-M   'P 1'
#
loop_
_entity.id
_entity.type
_entity.pdbx_description
1 polymer ?
#
loop_
_entity_poly.entity_id
_entity_poly.type
_entity_poly.pdbx_seq_one_letter_code
_entity_poly.pdbx_strand_id
1 'polypeptide(L)'
;MTGNEKQRLEASGFARSNGKVLRAVNILRIRYNKLTGIKSVLKDDGVTAEEFLESVGFLAEDGYIHLRQIAAKESAALSDSDYAALEAKLTGKGIRLLAGGVEDNMIEINSSDKSALRAGNFIQNNGRVLRTLNILAYKYSRLESMRDILKNDGIAGDEFLDSVNFLAEEGYIHLRQTATKEEAILADSDYATLEAKLTAKGNRLLRGGVKDDMIEV
;
A
#
# COMPACT_ATOMS: atom_id res chain seq x y z
N MET A 1 15.29 -3.21 -37.42
CA MET A 1 14.27 -2.98 -36.38
C MET A 1 13.29 -1.96 -36.93
N THR A 2 12.03 -2.35 -37.10
CA THR A 2 10.98 -1.46 -37.62
C THR A 2 10.52 -0.47 -36.55
N GLY A 3 9.88 0.64 -36.93
CA GLY A 3 9.38 1.64 -35.97
C GLY A 3 8.41 1.05 -34.93
N ASN A 4 7.57 0.10 -35.34
CA ASN A 4 6.62 -0.59 -34.45
C ASN A 4 7.30 -1.55 -33.47
N GLU A 5 8.41 -2.20 -33.86
CA GLU A 5 9.18 -3.06 -32.96
C GLU A 5 9.88 -2.24 -31.88
N LYS A 6 10.43 -1.06 -32.24
CA LYS A 6 11.05 -0.15 -31.28
C LYS A 6 10.05 0.36 -30.24
N GLN A 7 8.87 0.80 -30.67
CA GLN A 7 7.80 1.24 -29.76
C GLN A 7 7.33 0.13 -28.81
N ARG A 8 7.22 -1.10 -29.29
CA ARG A 8 6.85 -2.25 -28.44
C ARG A 8 7.93 -2.60 -27.41
N LEU A 9 9.20 -2.49 -27.79
CA LEU A 9 10.32 -2.72 -26.86
C LEU A 9 10.41 -1.62 -25.79
N GLU A 10 10.21 -0.36 -26.18
CA GLU A 10 10.15 0.77 -25.24
C GLU A 10 8.98 0.64 -24.26
N ALA A 11 7.77 0.31 -24.75
CA ALA A 11 6.61 0.07 -23.88
C ALA A 11 6.82 -1.12 -22.93
N SER A 12 7.48 -2.19 -23.39
CA SER A 12 7.81 -3.34 -22.54
C SER A 12 8.88 -3.01 -21.50
N GLY A 13 9.87 -2.18 -21.84
CA GLY A 13 10.88 -1.70 -20.90
C GLY A 13 10.26 -0.84 -19.79
N PHE A 14 9.37 0.08 -20.17
CA PHE A 14 8.68 0.96 -19.23
C PHE A 14 7.82 0.17 -18.24
N ALA A 15 6.97 -0.76 -18.71
CA ALA A 15 6.13 -1.56 -17.83
C ALA A 15 6.95 -2.40 -16.82
N ARG A 16 8.10 -2.91 -17.26
CA ARG A 16 9.03 -3.66 -16.42
C ARG A 16 9.68 -2.79 -15.34
N SER A 17 10.11 -1.59 -15.71
CA SER A 17 10.69 -0.61 -14.78
C SER A 17 9.67 -0.19 -13.73
N ASN A 18 8.42 0.08 -14.13
CA ASN A 18 7.33 0.38 -13.21
C ASN A 18 7.11 -0.76 -12.20
N GLY A 19 7.07 -2.01 -12.67
CA GLY A 19 6.91 -3.18 -11.81
C GLY A 19 8.06 -3.36 -10.81
N LYS A 20 9.31 -3.13 -11.22
CA LYS A 20 10.47 -3.14 -10.32
C LYS A 20 10.39 -2.02 -9.28
N VAL A 21 10.08 -0.80 -9.69
CA VAL A 21 9.97 0.37 -8.78
C VAL A 21 8.86 0.16 -7.76
N LEU A 22 7.67 -0.27 -8.19
CA LEU A 22 6.54 -0.51 -7.29
C LEU A 22 6.89 -1.54 -6.20
N ARG A 23 7.58 -2.63 -6.56
CA ARG A 23 8.04 -3.65 -5.60
C ARG A 23 9.07 -3.11 -4.63
N ALA A 24 10.03 -2.32 -5.11
CA ALA A 24 11.05 -1.72 -4.26
C ALA A 24 10.46 -0.66 -3.30
N VAL A 25 9.42 0.09 -3.71
CA VAL A 25 8.65 0.96 -2.81
C VAL A 25 7.99 0.14 -1.69
N ASN A 26 7.55 -1.09 -1.98
CA ASN A 26 6.86 -1.96 -1.03
C ASN A 26 7.80 -2.71 -0.06
N ILE A 27 9.13 -2.50 -0.10
CA ILE A 27 10.07 -3.32 0.67
C ILE A 27 9.87 -3.22 2.19
N LEU A 28 9.46 -2.04 2.69
CA LEU A 28 9.08 -1.82 4.09
C LEU A 28 7.56 -1.87 4.32
N ARG A 29 6.79 -2.27 3.30
CA ARG A 29 5.33 -2.47 3.26
C ARG A 29 4.52 -1.25 3.67
N ILE A 30 4.52 -0.96 4.96
CA ILE A 30 3.71 0.06 5.61
C ILE A 30 4.45 1.41 5.67
N ARG A 31 5.78 1.38 5.79
CA ARG A 31 6.59 2.60 5.98
C ARG A 31 6.92 3.26 4.65
N TYR A 32 7.14 4.58 4.71
CA TYR A 32 7.72 5.32 3.60
C TYR A 32 9.20 4.98 3.40
N ASN A 33 9.60 4.87 2.13
CA ASN A 33 10.96 4.57 1.68
C ASN A 33 11.53 5.77 0.94
N LYS A 34 12.74 6.22 1.33
CA LYS A 34 13.43 7.32 0.64
C LYS A 34 13.69 6.94 -0.82
N LEU A 35 13.35 7.82 -1.76
CA LEU A 35 13.56 7.54 -3.19
C LEU A 35 15.03 7.29 -3.53
N THR A 36 15.96 7.93 -2.83
CA THR A 36 17.40 7.68 -2.99
C THR A 36 17.80 6.26 -2.62
N GLY A 37 17.21 5.69 -1.57
CA GLY A 37 17.42 4.30 -1.17
C GLY A 37 16.87 3.33 -2.22
N ILE A 38 15.63 3.55 -2.66
CA ILE A 38 14.98 2.74 -3.70
C ILE A 38 15.80 2.75 -4.99
N LYS A 39 16.21 3.95 -5.46
CA LYS A 39 17.05 4.12 -6.64
C LYS A 39 18.37 3.37 -6.53
N SER A 40 18.99 3.39 -5.35
CA SER A 40 20.26 2.69 -5.12
C SER A 40 20.09 1.18 -5.27
N VAL A 41 19.01 0.60 -4.73
CA VAL A 41 18.72 -0.84 -4.84
C VAL A 41 18.46 -1.23 -6.30
N LEU A 42 17.68 -0.42 -7.02
CA LEU A 42 17.28 -0.74 -8.40
C LEU A 42 18.36 -0.53 -9.45
N LYS A 43 19.41 0.24 -9.12
CA LYS A 43 20.57 0.41 -10.00
C LYS A 43 21.24 -0.94 -10.28
N ASP A 44 21.34 -1.79 -9.26
CA ASP A 44 21.93 -3.12 -9.39
C ASP A 44 21.03 -4.07 -10.20
N ASP A 45 19.73 -3.79 -10.23
CA ASP A 45 18.73 -4.49 -11.06
C ASP A 45 18.64 -3.93 -12.51
N GLY A 46 19.56 -3.05 -12.89
CA GLY A 46 19.66 -2.49 -14.25
C GLY A 46 18.62 -1.44 -14.59
N VAL A 47 17.95 -0.83 -13.60
CA VAL A 47 17.06 0.32 -13.83
C VAL A 47 17.91 1.60 -13.86
N THR A 48 17.82 2.35 -14.95
CA THR A 48 18.54 3.62 -15.08
C THR A 48 17.92 4.72 -14.21
N ALA A 49 18.65 5.82 -14.01
CA ALA A 49 18.14 6.96 -13.26
C ALA A 49 16.91 7.60 -13.91
N GLU A 50 16.85 7.62 -15.24
CA GLU A 50 15.74 8.18 -16.02
C GLU A 50 14.51 7.29 -15.89
N GLU A 51 14.65 5.99 -16.18
CA GLU A 51 13.55 5.02 -16.02
C GLU A 51 12.99 5.00 -14.59
N PHE A 52 13.84 5.15 -13.57
CA PHE A 52 13.41 5.26 -12.19
C PHE A 52 12.52 6.48 -11.96
N LEU A 53 12.92 7.66 -12.43
CA LEU A 53 12.14 8.89 -12.24
C LEU A 53 10.85 8.88 -13.04
N GLU A 54 10.88 8.38 -14.29
CA GLU A 54 9.69 8.20 -15.10
C GLU A 54 8.69 7.24 -14.42
N SER A 55 9.19 6.13 -13.87
CA SER A 55 8.37 5.17 -13.14
C SER A 55 7.77 5.79 -11.87
N VAL A 56 8.56 6.52 -11.09
CA VAL A 56 8.07 7.21 -9.88
C VAL A 56 7.00 8.23 -10.24
N GLY A 57 7.22 9.02 -11.30
CA GLY A 57 6.24 9.97 -11.82
C GLY A 57 4.94 9.26 -12.20
N PHE A 58 5.00 8.25 -13.08
CA PHE A 58 3.83 7.50 -13.52
C PHE A 58 3.07 6.85 -12.35
N LEU A 59 3.78 6.15 -11.45
CA LEU A 59 3.16 5.46 -10.33
C LEU A 59 2.50 6.43 -9.34
N ALA A 60 3.06 7.63 -9.16
CA ALA A 60 2.48 8.65 -8.29
C ALA A 60 1.25 9.29 -8.93
N GLU A 61 1.36 9.73 -10.19
CA GLU A 61 0.27 10.37 -10.94
C GLU A 61 -0.92 9.44 -11.14
N ASP A 62 -0.68 8.15 -11.37
CA ASP A 62 -1.75 7.15 -11.50
C ASP A 62 -2.21 6.59 -10.13
N GLY A 63 -1.66 7.11 -9.03
CA GLY A 63 -2.13 6.85 -7.66
C GLY A 63 -1.78 5.47 -7.11
N TYR A 64 -0.74 4.81 -7.61
CA TYR A 64 -0.19 3.57 -7.05
C TYR A 64 0.72 3.80 -5.84
N ILE A 65 1.36 4.97 -5.75
CA ILE A 65 2.21 5.36 -4.64
C ILE A 65 1.84 6.76 -4.11
N HIS A 66 1.98 6.94 -2.81
CA HIS A 66 2.03 8.27 -2.21
C HIS A 66 3.46 8.79 -2.30
N LEU A 67 3.61 10.05 -2.68
CA LEU A 67 4.86 10.80 -2.54
C LEU A 67 4.70 11.89 -1.49
N ARG A 68 5.73 12.06 -0.67
CA ARG A 68 5.79 13.14 0.32
C ARG A 68 7.20 13.61 0.58
N GLN A 69 7.33 14.82 1.11
CA GLN A 69 8.60 15.35 1.58
C GLN A 69 9.07 14.63 2.83
N ILE A 70 10.36 14.28 2.89
CA ILE A 70 10.97 13.59 4.03
C ILE A 70 10.90 14.45 5.29
N ALA A 71 11.15 15.76 5.17
CA ALA A 71 11.23 16.68 6.31
C ALA A 71 9.85 17.12 6.81
N ALA A 72 9.00 17.62 5.92
CA ALA A 72 7.68 18.16 6.28
C ALA A 72 6.62 17.07 6.51
N LYS A 73 6.82 15.87 5.95
CA LYS A 73 5.81 14.79 5.90
C LYS A 73 4.53 15.17 5.14
N GLU A 74 4.61 16.21 4.32
CA GLU A 74 3.52 16.70 3.47
C GLU A 74 3.58 16.07 2.07
N SER A 75 2.41 15.85 1.48
CA SER A 75 2.29 15.34 0.11
C SER A 75 3.10 16.20 -0.87
N ALA A 76 3.73 15.55 -1.84
CA ALA A 76 4.59 16.19 -2.81
C ALA A 76 4.40 15.59 -4.20
N ALA A 77 4.63 16.39 -5.23
CA ALA A 77 4.73 15.93 -6.61
C ALA A 77 6.20 15.84 -7.03
N LEU A 78 6.53 14.88 -7.90
CA LEU A 78 7.89 14.74 -8.44
C LEU A 78 8.28 15.95 -9.30
N SER A 79 7.32 16.62 -9.93
CA SER A 79 7.56 17.81 -10.77
C SER A 79 8.03 19.03 -9.98
N ASP A 80 7.65 19.13 -8.71
CA ASP A 80 7.80 20.34 -7.90
C ASP A 80 8.89 20.18 -6.83
N SER A 81 9.57 19.04 -6.80
CA SER A 81 10.49 18.68 -5.72
C SER A 81 11.68 17.88 -6.22
N ASP A 82 12.85 18.10 -5.61
CA ASP A 82 13.99 17.22 -5.81
C ASP A 82 13.65 15.83 -5.24
N TYR A 83 13.73 14.79 -6.09
CA TYR A 83 13.47 13.41 -5.69
C TYR A 83 14.31 12.97 -4.48
N ALA A 84 15.49 13.57 -4.26
CA ALA A 84 16.33 13.26 -3.11
C ALA A 84 15.70 13.66 -1.76
N ALA A 85 14.78 14.62 -1.77
CA ALA A 85 14.02 15.07 -0.60
C ALA A 85 12.69 14.31 -0.42
N LEU A 86 12.39 13.33 -1.27
CA LEU A 86 11.13 12.61 -1.28
C LEU A 86 11.24 11.16 -0.77
N GLU A 87 10.14 10.70 -0.21
CA GLU A 87 9.92 9.30 0.15
C GLU A 87 8.56 8.81 -0.36
N ALA A 88 8.45 7.51 -0.61
CA ALA A 88 7.27 6.87 -1.18
C ALA A 88 6.77 5.71 -0.34
N LYS A 89 5.46 5.49 -0.34
CA LYS A 89 4.84 4.22 0.07
C LYS A 89 3.73 3.84 -0.90
N LEU A 90 3.27 2.59 -0.87
CA LEU A 90 2.12 2.19 -1.66
C LEU A 90 0.82 2.83 -1.16
N THR A 91 -0.07 3.14 -2.09
CA THR A 91 -1.49 3.40 -1.81
C THR A 91 -2.26 2.08 -1.71
N GLY A 92 -3.55 2.17 -1.38
CA GLY A 92 -4.48 1.02 -1.50
C GLY A 92 -4.47 0.42 -2.91
N LYS A 93 -4.52 1.27 -3.96
CA LYS A 93 -4.44 0.85 -5.37
C LYS A 93 -3.13 0.10 -5.67
N GLY A 94 -1.99 0.60 -5.17
CA GLY A 94 -0.69 -0.07 -5.29
C GLY A 94 -0.68 -1.46 -4.64
N ILE A 95 -1.24 -1.57 -3.44
CA ILE A 95 -1.35 -2.85 -2.72
C ILE A 95 -2.27 -3.82 -3.48
N ARG A 96 -3.41 -3.35 -4.02
CA ARG A 96 -4.31 -4.18 -4.83
C ARG A 96 -3.60 -4.76 -6.05
N LEU A 97 -2.84 -3.93 -6.75
CA LEU A 97 -2.12 -4.35 -7.96
C LEU A 97 -1.11 -5.44 -7.61
N LEU A 98 -0.29 -5.24 -6.57
CA LEU A 98 0.65 -6.26 -6.12
C LEU A 98 -0.03 -7.53 -5.63
N ALA A 99 -1.18 -7.43 -4.97
CA ALA A 99 -1.94 -8.59 -4.53
C ALA A 99 -2.78 -9.23 -5.66
N GLY A 100 -2.72 -8.67 -6.87
CA GLY A 100 -3.43 -9.15 -8.05
C GLY A 100 -4.94 -8.93 -8.02
N GLY A 101 -5.46 -8.03 -7.18
CA GLY A 101 -6.87 -7.60 -7.21
C GLY A 101 -7.19 -6.69 -8.39
N VAL A 102 -6.16 -6.07 -8.98
CA VAL A 102 -6.28 -5.30 -10.23
C VAL A 102 -5.12 -5.65 -11.16
N GLU A 103 -5.26 -5.31 -12.44
CA GLU A 103 -4.23 -5.45 -13.46
C GLU A 103 -4.04 -4.12 -14.19
N ASP A 104 -2.80 -3.83 -14.56
CA ASP A 104 -2.42 -2.66 -15.36
C ASP A 104 -1.36 -3.09 -16.38
N ASN A 105 -1.63 -2.86 -17.67
CA ASN A 105 -0.73 -3.25 -18.75
C ASN A 105 0.56 -2.42 -18.80
N MET A 106 0.59 -1.29 -18.11
CA MET A 106 1.76 -0.41 -17.95
C MET A 106 2.59 -0.78 -16.72
N ILE A 107 2.26 -1.86 -15.99
CA ILE A 107 3.02 -2.31 -14.83
C ILE A 107 3.15 -3.84 -14.84
N GLU A 108 4.38 -4.33 -15.03
CA GLU A 108 4.67 -5.77 -15.05
C GLU A 108 4.77 -6.33 -13.62
N ILE A 109 3.75 -7.08 -13.19
CA ILE A 109 3.74 -7.82 -11.91
C ILE A 109 3.87 -9.32 -12.18
N ASN A 110 4.89 -9.96 -11.61
CA ASN A 110 5.12 -11.39 -11.83
C ASN A 110 4.20 -12.21 -10.92
N SER A 111 3.92 -13.46 -11.31
CA SER A 111 3.06 -14.37 -10.53
C SER A 111 3.62 -14.65 -9.14
N SER A 112 4.94 -14.65 -8.96
CA SER A 112 5.60 -14.74 -7.66
C SER A 112 5.22 -13.59 -6.72
N ASP A 113 5.07 -12.37 -7.26
CA ASP A 113 4.76 -11.18 -6.48
C ASP A 113 3.29 -11.19 -6.05
N LYS A 114 2.40 -11.55 -6.98
CA LYS A 114 0.97 -11.79 -6.68
C LYS A 114 0.81 -12.87 -5.61
N SER A 115 1.65 -13.90 -5.66
CA SER A 115 1.57 -15.04 -4.74
C SER A 115 2.12 -14.71 -3.35
N ALA A 116 3.13 -13.84 -3.21
CA ALA A 116 3.68 -13.48 -1.90
C ALA A 116 2.65 -12.78 -0.99
N LEU A 117 1.82 -11.88 -1.54
CA LEU A 117 0.73 -11.25 -0.79
C LEU A 117 -0.50 -12.18 -0.66
N ARG A 118 -0.79 -13.01 -1.67
CA ARG A 118 -1.90 -13.99 -1.61
C ARG A 118 -1.63 -15.20 -0.71
N ALA A 119 -0.38 -15.57 -0.49
CA ALA A 119 0.02 -16.71 0.35
C ALA A 119 -0.30 -16.49 1.83
N GLY A 120 -0.35 -15.23 2.30
CA GLY A 120 -0.62 -14.87 3.69
C GLY A 120 -2.10 -14.71 4.06
N ASN A 121 -3.01 -15.43 3.39
CA ASN A 121 -4.47 -15.32 3.62
C ASN A 121 -4.99 -13.86 3.61
N PHE A 122 -4.38 -12.97 2.82
CA PHE A 122 -4.54 -11.52 2.97
C PHE A 122 -5.99 -11.06 2.82
N ILE A 123 -6.72 -11.59 1.84
CA ILE A 123 -8.14 -11.27 1.60
C ILE A 123 -9.02 -11.71 2.78
N GLN A 124 -8.74 -12.90 3.33
CA GLN A 124 -9.44 -13.46 4.48
C GLN A 124 -9.12 -12.68 5.76
N ASN A 125 -7.85 -12.30 5.93
CA ASN A 125 -7.36 -11.53 7.07
C ASN A 125 -7.95 -10.12 7.10
N ASN A 126 -8.04 -9.44 5.95
CA ASN A 126 -8.74 -8.17 5.81
C ASN A 126 -10.19 -8.28 6.31
N GLY A 127 -10.90 -9.33 5.88
CA GLY A 127 -12.25 -9.64 6.31
C GLY A 127 -12.39 -9.86 7.81
N ARG A 128 -11.51 -10.69 8.38
CA ARG A 128 -11.47 -10.98 9.83
C ARG A 128 -11.21 -9.71 10.64
N VAL A 129 -10.21 -8.92 10.28
CA VAL A 129 -9.87 -7.65 10.95
C VAL A 129 -11.06 -6.70 10.92
N LEU A 130 -11.70 -6.54 9.77
CA LEU A 130 -12.85 -5.65 9.61
C LEU A 130 -14.06 -6.11 10.45
N ARG A 131 -14.35 -7.42 10.45
CA ARG A 131 -15.42 -8.02 11.27
C ARG A 131 -15.16 -7.88 12.77
N THR A 132 -13.92 -8.05 13.21
CA THR A 132 -13.56 -7.88 14.62
C THR A 132 -13.71 -6.41 15.04
N LEU A 133 -13.38 -5.44 14.17
CA LEU A 133 -13.62 -4.01 14.45
C LEU A 133 -15.12 -3.69 14.58
N ASN A 134 -15.95 -4.40 13.83
CA ASN A 134 -17.40 -4.21 13.84
C ASN A 134 -18.08 -4.60 15.17
N ILE A 135 -17.45 -5.44 15.99
CA ILE A 135 -18.01 -5.84 17.31
C ILE A 135 -18.32 -4.60 18.17
N LEU A 136 -17.51 -3.55 18.03
CA LEU A 136 -17.67 -2.28 18.73
C LEU A 136 -17.98 -1.13 17.75
N ALA A 137 -18.74 -1.38 16.67
CA ALA A 137 -18.94 -0.52 15.49
C ALA A 137 -19.01 1.02 15.70
N TYR A 138 -19.47 1.50 16.86
CA TYR A 138 -19.59 2.93 17.16
C TYR A 138 -18.39 3.54 17.93
N LYS A 139 -17.51 2.73 18.52
CA LYS A 139 -16.32 3.14 19.28
C LYS A 139 -15.03 2.85 18.52
N TYR A 140 -13.97 3.55 18.90
CA TYR A 140 -12.62 3.19 18.49
C TYR A 140 -12.10 2.03 19.35
N SER A 141 -11.42 1.08 18.71
CA SER A 141 -10.79 -0.08 19.34
C SER A 141 -9.28 0.02 19.21
N ARG A 142 -8.56 -0.18 20.31
CA ARG A 142 -7.08 -0.17 20.30
C ARG A 142 -6.54 -1.27 19.41
N LEU A 143 -5.57 -0.94 18.55
CA LEU A 143 -5.00 -1.92 17.63
C LEU A 143 -4.25 -3.05 18.37
N GLU A 144 -3.60 -2.75 19.49
CA GLU A 144 -2.92 -3.77 20.31
C GLU A 144 -3.91 -4.84 20.81
N SER A 145 -5.06 -4.42 21.37
CA SER A 145 -6.10 -5.35 21.83
C SER A 145 -6.69 -6.17 20.68
N MET A 146 -6.86 -5.55 19.50
CA MET A 146 -7.34 -6.22 18.30
C MET A 146 -6.36 -7.28 17.81
N ARG A 147 -5.06 -6.97 17.80
CA ARG A 147 -3.99 -7.90 17.45
C ARG A 147 -4.00 -9.11 18.40
N ASP A 148 -4.16 -8.89 19.70
CA ASP A 148 -4.15 -9.97 20.68
C ASP A 148 -5.34 -10.93 20.50
N ILE A 149 -6.52 -10.41 20.14
CA ILE A 149 -7.69 -11.22 19.80
C ILE A 149 -7.41 -12.05 18.54
N LEU A 150 -6.97 -11.41 17.47
CA LEU A 150 -6.78 -12.04 16.16
C LEU A 150 -5.58 -12.99 16.10
N LYS A 151 -4.60 -12.81 17.00
CA LYS A 151 -3.50 -13.77 17.17
C LYS A 151 -4.03 -15.15 17.58
N ASN A 152 -5.08 -15.20 18.40
CA ASN A 152 -5.71 -16.48 18.78
C ASN A 152 -6.48 -17.11 17.61
N ASP A 153 -6.84 -16.31 16.60
CA ASP A 153 -7.46 -16.75 15.35
C ASP A 153 -6.44 -17.12 14.25
N GLY A 154 -5.14 -17.15 14.62
CA GLY A 154 -4.05 -17.57 13.74
C GLY A 154 -3.50 -16.50 12.81
N ILE A 155 -3.86 -15.22 12.99
CA ILE A 155 -3.30 -14.12 12.19
C ILE A 155 -1.96 -13.69 12.78
N ALA A 156 -0.90 -13.69 11.96
CA ALA A 156 0.41 -13.22 12.39
C ALA A 156 0.42 -11.69 12.58
N GLY A 157 1.35 -11.19 13.40
CA GLY A 157 1.39 -9.77 13.75
C GLY A 157 1.63 -8.84 12.56
N ASP A 158 2.49 -9.26 11.63
CA ASP A 158 2.73 -8.58 10.36
C ASP A 158 1.51 -8.63 9.43
N GLU A 159 0.88 -9.79 9.26
CA GLU A 159 -0.36 -9.94 8.47
C GLU A 159 -1.51 -9.07 9.00
N PHE A 160 -1.63 -8.94 10.32
CA PHE A 160 -2.56 -8.01 10.95
C PHE A 160 -2.27 -6.57 10.54
N LEU A 161 -1.02 -6.14 10.63
CA LEU A 161 -0.63 -4.77 10.28
C LEU A 161 -0.78 -4.49 8.78
N ASP A 162 -0.54 -5.46 7.91
CA ASP A 162 -0.82 -5.34 6.47
C ASP A 162 -2.30 -5.09 6.20
N SER A 163 -3.15 -5.84 6.91
CA SER A 163 -4.59 -5.69 6.81
C SER A 163 -5.04 -4.32 7.29
N VAL A 164 -4.55 -3.87 8.44
CA VAL A 164 -4.83 -2.52 8.96
C VAL A 164 -4.35 -1.45 7.99
N ASN A 165 -3.16 -1.58 7.42
CA ASN A 165 -2.62 -0.65 6.44
C ASN A 165 -3.53 -0.56 5.21
N PHE A 166 -3.86 -1.69 4.60
CA PHE A 166 -4.72 -1.75 3.43
C PHE A 166 -6.12 -1.19 3.70
N LEU A 167 -6.76 -1.60 4.80
CA LEU A 167 -8.08 -1.13 5.18
C LEU A 167 -8.09 0.39 5.43
N ALA A 168 -7.02 0.95 5.99
CA ALA A 168 -6.90 2.40 6.19
C ALA A 168 -6.67 3.14 4.86
N GLU A 169 -5.76 2.66 4.03
CA GLU A 169 -5.47 3.24 2.71
C GLU A 169 -6.68 3.22 1.76
N GLU A 170 -7.52 2.20 1.87
CA GLU A 170 -8.77 2.07 1.12
C GLU A 170 -9.96 2.78 1.79
N GLY A 171 -9.75 3.43 2.94
CA GLY A 171 -10.77 4.19 3.65
C GLY A 171 -11.88 3.33 4.25
N TYR A 172 -11.63 2.05 4.54
CA TYR A 172 -12.54 1.17 5.28
C TYR A 172 -12.52 1.42 6.78
N ILE A 173 -11.39 1.92 7.31
CA ILE A 173 -11.22 2.28 8.71
C ILE A 173 -10.59 3.67 8.86
N HIS A 174 -10.92 4.36 9.94
CA HIS A 174 -10.18 5.52 10.43
C HIS A 174 -9.19 5.07 11.50
N LEU A 175 -7.99 5.66 11.47
CA LEU A 175 -6.98 5.51 12.51
C LEU A 175 -6.76 6.84 13.22
N ARG A 176 -6.56 6.78 14.53
CA ARG A 176 -6.20 7.96 15.33
C ARG A 176 -5.32 7.58 16.51
N GLN A 177 -4.64 8.57 17.07
CA GLN A 177 -3.89 8.38 18.31
C GLN A 177 -4.83 8.12 19.48
N THR A 178 -4.47 7.16 20.33
CA THR A 178 -5.24 6.85 21.54
C THR A 178 -5.19 8.01 22.53
N ALA A 179 -4.06 8.73 22.61
CA ALA A 179 -3.86 9.81 23.56
C ALA A 179 -4.50 11.13 23.10
N THR A 180 -4.16 11.62 21.90
CA THR A 180 -4.59 12.94 21.41
C THR A 180 -5.93 12.91 20.68
N LYS A 181 -6.36 11.74 20.21
CA LYS A 181 -7.53 11.54 19.34
C LYS A 181 -7.42 12.20 17.96
N GLU A 182 -6.24 12.69 17.61
CA GLU A 182 -5.93 13.21 16.28
C GLU A 182 -5.77 12.07 15.26
N GLU A 183 -6.19 12.32 14.03
CA GLU A 183 -5.99 11.37 12.93
C GLU A 183 -4.52 11.02 12.78
N ALA A 184 -4.26 9.75 12.45
CA ALA A 184 -2.93 9.24 12.34
C ALA A 184 -2.83 8.23 11.20
N ILE A 185 -1.63 8.06 10.67
CA ILE A 185 -1.34 6.99 9.72
C ILE A 185 -0.42 5.96 10.35
N LEU A 186 -0.63 4.69 9.99
CA LEU A 186 0.17 3.58 10.50
C LEU A 186 1.66 3.74 10.15
N ALA A 187 1.96 4.38 9.02
CA ALA A 187 3.31 4.59 8.52
C ALA A 187 4.19 5.49 9.41
N ASP A 188 3.60 6.35 10.24
CA ASP A 188 4.31 7.33 11.07
C ASP A 188 4.17 7.09 12.57
N SER A 189 3.35 6.12 12.94
CA SER A 189 3.03 5.85 14.34
C SER A 189 3.53 4.47 14.76
N ASP A 190 3.62 4.26 16.07
CA ASP A 190 3.59 2.92 16.62
C ASP A 190 2.13 2.46 16.65
N TYR A 191 1.83 1.29 16.10
CA TYR A 191 0.46 0.78 16.08
C TYR A 191 -0.09 0.56 17.50
N ALA A 192 0.76 0.32 18.49
CA ALA A 192 0.34 0.16 19.89
C ALA A 192 -0.30 1.43 20.46
N THR A 193 0.02 2.61 19.91
CA THR A 193 -0.59 3.88 20.33
C THR A 193 -1.85 4.23 19.54
N LEU A 194 -2.23 3.43 18.54
CA LEU A 194 -3.36 3.71 17.67
C LEU A 194 -4.63 2.97 18.07
N GLU A 195 -5.75 3.60 17.75
CA GLU A 195 -7.07 2.99 17.78
C GLU A 195 -7.78 3.18 16.44
N ALA A 196 -8.62 2.21 16.07
CA ALA A 196 -9.30 2.17 14.79
C ALA A 196 -10.82 2.09 14.93
N LYS A 197 -11.54 2.63 13.94
CA LYS A 197 -13.00 2.51 13.83
C LYS A 197 -13.39 2.35 12.36
N LEU A 198 -14.47 1.62 12.09
CA LEU A 198 -15.06 1.52 10.76
C LEU A 198 -15.51 2.89 10.23
N THR A 199 -15.24 3.15 8.96
CA THR A 199 -15.84 4.27 8.23
C THR A 199 -17.26 3.92 7.76
N ALA A 200 -17.95 4.86 7.11
CA ALA A 200 -19.18 4.56 6.39
C ALA A 200 -18.97 3.52 5.27
N LYS A 201 -17.81 3.56 4.58
CA LYS A 201 -17.44 2.59 3.53
C LYS A 201 -17.30 1.18 4.14
N GLY A 202 -16.57 1.05 5.26
CA GLY A 202 -16.42 -0.21 6.00
C GLY A 202 -17.75 -0.79 6.47
N ASN A 203 -18.61 0.05 7.05
CA ASN A 203 -19.95 -0.38 7.48
C ASN A 203 -20.83 -0.85 6.31
N ARG A 204 -20.79 -0.15 5.16
CA ARG A 204 -21.56 -0.56 3.98
C ARG A 204 -21.06 -1.87 3.39
N LEU A 205 -19.75 -2.11 3.38
CA LEU A 205 -19.16 -3.37 2.94
C LEU A 205 -19.68 -4.54 3.78
N LEU A 206 -19.59 -4.44 5.11
CA LEU A 206 -20.07 -5.49 6.03
C LEU A 206 -21.58 -5.75 5.98
N ARG A 207 -22.37 -4.78 5.49
CA ARG A 207 -23.82 -4.91 5.31
C ARG A 207 -24.21 -5.34 3.89
N GLY A 208 -23.24 -5.68 3.04
CA GLY A 208 -23.48 -6.09 1.65
C GLY A 208 -23.89 -4.94 0.71
N GLY A 209 -23.78 -3.69 1.15
CA GLY A 209 -24.10 -2.50 0.35
C GLY A 209 -22.98 -2.03 -0.57
N VAL A 210 -21.80 -2.66 -0.48
CA VAL A 210 -20.64 -2.55 -1.38
C VAL A 210 -20.01 -3.95 -1.46
N LYS A 211 -19.35 -4.27 -2.59
CA LYS A 211 -18.52 -5.47 -2.74
C LYS A 211 -17.08 -5.05 -2.99
N ASP A 212 -16.14 -5.82 -2.44
CA ASP A 212 -14.72 -5.64 -2.65
C ASP A 212 -14.04 -7.01 -2.72
N ASP A 213 -13.30 -7.27 -3.78
CA ASP A 213 -12.65 -8.54 -4.05
C ASP A 213 -11.41 -8.78 -3.17
N MET A 214 -10.91 -7.74 -2.51
CA MET A 214 -9.77 -7.79 -1.61
C MET A 214 -10.16 -8.02 -0.15
N ILE A 215 -11.45 -8.19 0.14
CA ILE A 215 -11.97 -8.37 1.50
C ILE A 215 -13.06 -9.44 1.51
N GLU A 216 -12.82 -10.54 2.24
CA GLU A 216 -13.84 -11.57 2.47
C GLU A 216 -14.80 -11.14 3.61
N VAL A 217 -16.00 -10.69 3.27
CA VAL A 217 -17.05 -10.28 4.22
C VAL A 217 -18.13 -11.32 4.44
#